data_AF-A0A699V3X0-F1
#
_entry.id   AF-A0A699V3X0-F1
#
_cell.length_a   1.000
_cell.length_b   1.000
_cell.length_c   1.000
_cell.angle_alpha   90.00
_cell.angle_beta   90.00
_cell.angle_gamma   90.00
#
_symmetry.space_group_name_H-M   'P 1'
#
loop_
_entity.id
_entity.type
_entity.pdbx_description
1 polymer ?
#
loop_
_entity_poly.entity_id
_entity_poly.type
_entity_poly.pdbx_seq_one_letter_code
_entity_poly.pdbx_strand_id
1 'polypeptide(L)' 'FTEESDKIEKYVGGLPDMIHGSVMASKPKTMPDEIEFATELIDKKICTFAERQTENKRKQDNN' A
#
# COMPACT_ATOMS: atom_id res chain seq x y z
N PHE A 1 9.17 -7.77 -23.24
CA PHE A 1 9.46 -7.43 -21.83
C PHE A 1 9.55 -5.93 -21.58
N THR A 2 9.81 -5.08 -22.58
CA THR A 2 10.06 -3.64 -22.39
C THR A 2 8.81 -2.81 -22.05
N GLU A 3 7.68 -2.96 -22.75
CA GLU A 3 6.51 -2.10 -22.49
C GLU A 3 5.82 -2.31 -21.14
N GLU A 4 5.81 -3.52 -20.61
CA GLU A 4 5.10 -3.81 -19.36
C GLU A 4 5.88 -3.27 -18.16
N SER A 5 7.19 -3.47 -18.14
CA SER A 5 8.08 -2.90 -17.11
C SER A 5 8.12 -1.38 -17.14
N ASP A 6 8.13 -0.74 -18.33
CA ASP A 6 8.07 0.72 -18.45
C ASP A 6 6.79 1.30 -17.84
N LYS A 7 5.65 0.63 -18.07
CA LYS A 7 4.38 1.08 -17.49
C LYS A 7 4.37 0.89 -15.96
N ILE A 8 4.93 -0.22 -15.45
CA ILE A 8 5.05 -0.47 -14.01
C ILE A 8 5.94 0.61 -13.38
N GLU A 9 7.07 0.95 -13.99
CA GLU A 9 7.96 2.00 -13.48
C GLU A 9 7.27 3.38 -13.42
N LYS A 10 6.46 3.72 -14.43
CA LYS A 10 5.65 4.95 -14.40
C LYS A 10 4.57 4.93 -13.33
N TYR A 11 3.98 3.77 -13.03
CA TYR A 11 2.96 3.64 -12.00
C TYR A 11 3.59 3.75 -10.61
N VAL A 12 4.68 3.02 -10.37
CA VAL A 12 5.50 3.09 -9.15
C VAL A 12 5.94 4.53 -8.88
N GLY A 13 6.48 5.24 -9.87
CA GLY A 13 6.93 6.63 -9.72
C GLY A 13 5.83 7.64 -9.37
N GLY A 14 4.55 7.28 -9.55
CA GLY A 14 3.41 8.09 -9.14
C GLY A 14 2.87 7.78 -7.74
N LEU A 15 3.39 6.75 -7.07
CA LEU A 15 2.91 6.32 -5.76
C LEU A 15 3.55 7.14 -4.62
N PRO A 16 2.80 7.40 -3.53
CA PRO A 16 3.35 7.93 -2.29
C PRO A 16 4.56 7.11 -1.78
N ASP A 17 5.59 7.79 -1.27
CA ASP A 17 6.82 7.18 -0.74
C ASP A 17 6.56 6.04 0.25
N MET A 18 5.45 6.15 1.00
CA MET A 18 5.01 5.18 2.00
C MET A 18 4.63 3.80 1.46
N ILE A 19 4.34 3.70 0.16
CA ILE A 19 4.00 2.46 -0.56
C ILE A 19 4.99 2.18 -1.69
N HIS A 20 5.62 3.21 -2.25
CA HIS A 20 6.66 3.10 -3.28
C HIS A 20 7.75 2.09 -2.91
N GLY A 21 8.34 2.21 -1.71
CA GLY A 21 9.42 1.32 -1.26
C GLY A 21 9.01 -0.14 -1.14
N SER A 22 7.77 -0.42 -0.73
CA SER A 22 7.26 -1.78 -0.61
C SER A 22 6.91 -2.39 -1.97
N VAL A 23 6.35 -1.59 -2.90
CA VAL A 23 6.02 -2.06 -4.27
C VAL A 23 7.30 -2.40 -5.03
N MET A 24 8.32 -1.54 -4.94
CA MET A 24 9.62 -1.79 -5.57
C MET A 24 10.31 -3.06 -5.04
N ALA A 25 10.14 -3.36 -3.75
CA ALA A 25 10.70 -4.56 -3.13
C ALA A 25 10.01 -5.86 -3.60
N SER A 26 8.70 -5.79 -3.85
CA SER A 26 7.89 -6.91 -4.36
C SER A 26 8.24 -7.28 -5.81
N LYS A 27 8.75 -6.32 -6.59
CA LYS A 27 9.08 -6.47 -8.02
C LYS A 27 7.92 -7.14 -8.79
N PRO A 28 6.75 -6.48 -8.88
CA PRO A 28 5.61 -7.01 -9.59
C PRO A 28 6.00 -7.36 -11.03
N LYS A 29 5.56 -8.54 -11.49
CA LYS A 29 5.86 -9.04 -12.83
C LYS A 29 4.88 -8.50 -13.86
N THR A 30 3.67 -8.15 -13.40
CA THR A 30 2.56 -7.73 -14.23
C THR A 30 1.85 -6.53 -13.60
N MET A 31 1.15 -5.77 -14.43
CA MET A 31 0.27 -4.67 -14.00
C MET A 31 -0.77 -5.06 -12.95
N PRO A 32 -1.56 -6.13 -13.13
CA PRO A 32 -2.52 -6.54 -12.11
C PRO A 32 -1.86 -6.91 -10.78
N ASP A 33 -0.68 -7.56 -10.78
CA ASP A 33 0.06 -7.85 -9.53
C ASP A 33 0.42 -6.56 -8.79
N GLU A 34 0.82 -5.50 -9.51
CA GLU A 34 1.13 -4.21 -8.91
C GLU A 34 -0.11 -3.58 -8.26
N ILE A 35 -1.24 -3.61 -8.96
CA ILE A 35 -2.51 -3.06 -8.48
C ILE A 35 -3.00 -3.82 -7.24
N GLU A 36 -2.93 -5.15 -7.27
CA GLU A 36 -3.28 -6.01 -6.13
C GLU A 36 -2.37 -5.72 -4.94
N PHE A 37 -1.06 -5.66 -5.16
CA PHE A 37 -0.08 -5.39 -4.10
C PHE A 37 -0.22 -3.99 -3.50
N ALA A 38 -0.44 -2.96 -4.33
CA ALA A 38 -0.69 -1.60 -3.87
C ALA A 38 -2.00 -1.51 -3.06
N THR A 39 -3.05 -2.20 -3.50
CA THR A 39 -4.34 -2.23 -2.80
C THR A 39 -4.24 -2.98 -1.47
N GLU A 40 -3.54 -4.11 -1.43
CA GLU A 40 -3.27 -4.88 -0.21
C GLU A 40 -2.49 -4.04 0.82
N LEU A 41 -1.49 -3.27 0.36
CA LEU A 41 -0.74 -2.36 1.21
C LEU A 41 -1.61 -1.28 1.85
N ILE A 42 -2.52 -0.69 1.07
CA ILE A 42 -3.46 0.33 1.55
C ILE A 42 -4.43 -0.31 2.55
N ASP A 43 -5.01 -1.46 2.21
CA ASP A 43 -5.95 -2.18 3.08
C ASP A 43 -5.33 -2.53 4.43
N LYS A 44 -4.11 -3.09 4.42
CA LYS A 44 -3.39 -3.45 5.65
C LYS A 44 -3.11 -2.26 6.55
N LYS A 45 -2.77 -1.10 5.98
CA LYS A 45 -2.55 0.14 6.77
C LYS A 45 -3.86 0.73 7.28
N ILE A 46 -4.94 0.69 6.50
CA ILE A 46 -6.28 1.11 6.93
C ILE A 46 -6.76 0.22 8.08
N CYS A 47 -6.60 -1.09 7.97
CA CYS A 47 -6.99 -2.07 8.98
C CYS A 47 -6.26 -1.79 10.30
N THR A 48 -4.93 -1.63 10.24
CA THR A 48 -4.11 -1.27 11.42
C THR A 48 -4.54 0.07 12.04
N PHE A 49 -4.91 1.06 11.22
CA PHE A 49 -5.36 2.35 11.70
C PHE A 49 -6.73 2.27 12.38
N ALA A 50 -7.66 1.48 11.82
CA ALA A 50 -8.99 1.24 12.37
C ALA A 50 -8.91 0.53 13.73
N GLU A 51 -8.04 -0.46 13.88
CA GLU A 51 -7.78 -1.14 15.16
C GLU A 51 -7.25 -0.15 16.21
N ARG A 52 -6.22 0.64 15.86
CA ARG A 52 -5.66 1.66 16.76
C ARG A 52 -6.67 2.74 17.14
N GLN A 53 -7.51 3.18 16.20
CA GLN A 53 -8.58 4.15 16.47
C GLN A 53 -9.60 3.59 17.46
N THR A 54 -9.98 2.32 17.30
CA THR A 54 -10.91 1.63 18.21
C THR A 54 -10.32 1.52 19.62
N GLU A 55 -9.04 1.17 19.73
CA GLU A 55 -8.37 1.11 21.02
C GLU A 55 -8.20 2.50 21.66
N ASN A 56 -7.82 3.52 20.89
CA ASN A 56 -7.70 4.89 21.40
C ASN A 56 -9.04 5.46 21.86
N LYS A 57 -10.16 5.18 21.16
CA LYS A 57 -11.51 5.56 21.61
C LYS A 57 -11.85 4.96 22.98
N ARG A 58 -11.62 3.64 23.15
CA ARG A 58 -11.80 2.97 24.45
C ARG A 58 -10.96 3.60 25.57
N LYS A 59 -9.77 4.10 25.26
CA LYS A 59 -8.92 4.80 26.24
C LYS A 59 -9.41 6.22 26.52
N GLN A 60 -10.01 6.90 25.54
CA GLN A 60 -10.55 8.25 25.70
C GLN A 60 -11.84 8.27 26.54
N ASP A 61 -12.72 7.27 26.40
CA ASP A 61 -13.97 7.18 27.16
C ASP A 61 -13.76 6.84 28.65
N ASN A 62 -12.55 6.41 29.03
CA ASN A 62 -12.19 6.01 30.40
C ASN A 62 -11.46 7.12 31.20
N ASN A 63 -11.50 8.37 30.73
CA ASN A 63 -10.88 9.53 31.40
C ASN A 63 -11.91 10.60 31.78
#